data_AF-A0A349GBM5-F1
#
_entry.id   AF-A0A349GBM5-F1
#
_cell.length_a   1.000
_cell.length_b   1.000
_cell.length_c   1.000
_cell.angle_alpha   90.00
_cell.angle_beta   90.00
_cell.angle_gamma   90.00
#
_symmetry.space_group_name_H-M   'P 1'
#
loop_
_entity.id
_entity.type
_entity.pdbx_description
1 polymer ?
#
loop_
_entity_poly.entity_id
_entity_poly.type
_entity_poly.pdbx_seq_one_letter_code
_entity_poly.pdbx_strand_id
1 'polypeptide(L)'
;MLENRNFSIKEANIFFIILAVLFLTVGSYVQSRELITGLLITEFGLLAAPVIVYSVLKKKNLSEVFRFKRLPFSAGFKIVIMAALMLPAVAVANLATILIVEFFGTPIPTPIPVASTPGEFILLFAVIAGSAGICEEIFFRGAIL
;
A
#
# COMPACT_ATOMS: atom_id res chain seq x y z
N MET A 1 29.84 -16.13 8.03
CA MET A 1 29.01 -16.06 6.80
C MET A 1 27.61 -15.46 7.09
N LEU A 2 27.50 -14.35 7.83
CA LEU A 2 26.22 -13.86 8.39
C LEU A 2 25.91 -12.37 8.14
N GLU A 3 26.48 -11.74 7.10
CA GLU A 3 26.43 -10.27 6.97
C GLU A 3 25.81 -9.75 5.67
N ASN A 4 24.81 -10.44 5.10
CA ASN A 4 24.22 -9.99 3.82
C ASN A 4 22.71 -10.26 3.67
N ARG A 5 21.97 -10.38 4.77
CA ARG A 5 20.53 -10.69 4.72
C ARG A 5 19.61 -9.47 4.70
N ASN A 6 20.03 -8.32 5.22
CA ASN A 6 19.17 -7.14 5.36
C ASN A 6 19.68 -5.97 4.50
N PHE A 7 18.79 -5.08 4.09
CA PHE A 7 19.20 -3.81 3.47
C PHE A 7 19.98 -3.00 4.51
N SER A 8 21.05 -2.32 4.10
CA SER A 8 21.68 -1.34 4.98
C SER A 8 20.71 -0.19 5.23
N ILE A 9 20.70 0.40 6.44
CA ILE A 9 19.80 1.51 6.80
C ILE A 9 19.88 2.65 5.77
N LYS A 10 21.08 2.93 5.25
CA LYS A 10 21.29 3.94 4.21
C LYS A 10 20.66 3.54 2.88
N GLU A 11 20.81 2.28 2.47
CA GLU A 11 20.23 1.76 1.23
C GLU A 11 18.70 1.77 1.29
N ALA A 12 18.11 1.30 2.39
CA ALA A 12 16.67 1.27 2.61
C ALA A 12 16.06 2.69 2.57
N ASN A 13 16.70 3.67 3.23
CA ASN A 13 16.23 5.05 3.23
C ASN A 13 16.31 5.72 1.85
N ILE A 14 17.41 5.50 1.10
CA ILE A 14 17.54 6.03 -0.26
C ILE A 14 16.48 5.40 -1.17
N PHE A 15 16.29 4.09 -1.06
CA PHE A 15 15.28 3.36 -1.83
C PHE A 15 13.87 3.85 -1.52
N PHE A 16 13.57 4.06 -0.22
CA PHE A 16 12.31 4.62 0.23
C PHE A 16 12.02 6.00 -0.36
N ILE A 17 12.97 6.92 -0.29
CA ILE A 17 12.78 8.29 -0.79
C ILE A 17 12.58 8.27 -2.31
N ILE A 18 13.38 7.51 -3.05
CA ILE A 18 13.26 7.41 -4.52
C ILE A 18 11.88 6.87 -4.89
N LEU A 19 11.43 5.79 -4.24
CA LEU A 19 10.13 5.20 -4.52
C LEU A 19 8.97 6.09 -4.10
N ALA A 20 9.08 6.81 -2.98
CA ALA A 20 8.07 7.78 -2.56
C ALA A 20 7.92 8.91 -3.60
N VAL A 21 9.03 9.45 -4.11
CA VAL A 21 8.99 10.49 -5.16
C VAL A 21 8.39 9.94 -6.44
N LEU A 22 8.80 8.75 -6.88
CA LEU A 22 8.25 8.10 -8.07
C LEU A 22 6.75 7.78 -7.93
N PHE A 23 6.32 7.32 -6.75
CA PHE A 23 4.92 7.04 -6.45
C PHE A 23 4.06 8.30 -6.52
N LEU A 24 4.54 9.42 -5.94
CA LEU A 24 3.80 10.69 -5.97
C LEU A 24 3.77 11.33 -7.36
N THR A 25 4.81 11.14 -8.17
CA THR A 25 4.92 11.76 -9.50
C THR A 25 4.35 10.87 -10.60
N VAL A 26 5.06 9.80 -10.94
CA VAL A 26 4.67 8.83 -11.97
C VAL A 26 3.37 8.15 -11.56
N GLY A 27 3.21 7.82 -10.27
CA GLY A 27 1.99 7.15 -9.84
C GLY A 27 0.74 8.01 -9.97
N SER A 28 0.81 9.28 -9.56
CA SER A 28 -0.28 10.23 -9.79
C SER A 28 -0.61 10.40 -11.28
N TYR A 29 0.42 10.49 -12.13
CA TYR A 29 0.21 10.59 -13.58
C TYR A 29 -0.51 9.36 -14.16
N VAL A 30 -0.10 8.16 -13.79
CA VAL A 30 -0.72 6.92 -14.30
C VAL A 30 -2.14 6.74 -13.74
N GLN A 31 -2.36 7.02 -12.45
CA GLN A 31 -3.67 6.93 -11.82
C GLN A 31 -4.68 7.95 -12.39
N SER A 32 -4.21 9.10 -12.87
CA SER A 32 -5.07 10.10 -13.52
C SER A 32 -5.68 9.64 -14.86
N ARG A 33 -5.10 8.61 -15.50
CA ARG A 33 -5.60 8.06 -16.77
C ARG A 33 -6.70 7.03 -16.52
N GLU A 34 -6.41 6.06 -15.66
CA GLU A 34 -7.31 4.98 -15.27
C GLU A 34 -7.00 4.59 -13.83
N LEU A 35 -7.96 4.77 -12.92
CA LEU A 35 -7.71 4.59 -11.49
C LEU A 35 -7.38 3.15 -11.13
N ILE A 36 -8.18 2.18 -11.59
CA ILE A 36 -8.04 0.77 -11.18
C ILE A 36 -6.73 0.18 -11.71
N THR A 37 -6.47 0.32 -13.01
CA THR A 37 -5.25 -0.21 -13.62
C THR A 37 -4.04 0.61 -13.20
N GLY A 38 -4.18 1.93 -13.05
CA GLY A 38 -3.13 2.79 -12.56
C GLY A 38 -2.70 2.44 -11.15
N LEU A 39 -3.65 2.18 -10.23
CA LEU A 39 -3.32 1.76 -8.87
C LEU A 39 -2.52 0.46 -8.89
N LEU A 40 -2.99 -0.55 -9.61
CA LEU A 40 -2.30 -1.84 -9.73
C LEU A 40 -0.90 -1.71 -10.32
N ILE A 41 -0.72 -0.89 -11.36
CA ILE A 41 0.58 -0.64 -11.98
C ILE A 41 1.51 0.07 -10.99
N THR A 42 1.00 1.04 -10.24
CA THR A 42 1.82 1.79 -9.28
C THR A 42 2.20 0.96 -8.07
N GLU A 43 1.29 0.17 -7.52
CA GLU A 43 1.58 -0.63 -6.34
C GLU A 43 2.46 -1.84 -6.70
N PHE A 44 2.05 -2.64 -7.69
CA PHE A 44 2.83 -3.83 -8.05
C PHE A 44 4.06 -3.50 -8.88
N GLY A 45 3.95 -2.58 -9.84
CA GLY A 45 5.04 -2.23 -10.74
C GLY A 45 6.04 -1.25 -10.12
N LEU A 46 5.58 -0.25 -9.38
CA LEU A 46 6.45 0.79 -8.84
C LEU A 46 6.92 0.46 -7.42
N LEU A 47 6.08 -0.06 -6.53
CA LEU A 47 6.50 -0.39 -5.15
C LEU A 47 7.02 -1.83 -5.02
N ALA A 48 6.22 -2.83 -5.40
CA ALA A 48 6.57 -4.22 -5.15
C ALA A 48 7.68 -4.75 -6.08
N ALA A 49 7.61 -4.45 -7.39
CA ALA A 49 8.56 -4.99 -8.37
C ALA A 49 10.02 -4.63 -8.08
N PRO A 50 10.43 -3.37 -7.79
CA PRO A 50 11.83 -3.08 -7.55
C PRO A 50 12.37 -3.75 -6.28
N VAL A 51 11.53 -3.94 -5.25
CA VAL A 51 11.89 -4.73 -4.05
C VAL A 51 12.09 -6.20 -4.39
N ILE A 52 11.19 -6.79 -5.17
CA ILE A 52 11.28 -8.20 -5.58
C ILE A 52 12.50 -8.40 -6.46
N VAL A 53 12.71 -7.55 -7.47
CA VAL A 53 13.86 -7.61 -8.39
C VAL A 53 15.17 -7.49 -7.61
N TYR A 54 15.29 -6.53 -6.70
CA TYR A 54 16.49 -6.38 -5.88
C TYR A 54 16.74 -7.62 -5.00
N SER A 55 15.69 -8.20 -4.43
CA SER A 55 15.77 -9.41 -3.60
C SER A 55 16.22 -10.65 -4.39
N VAL A 56 15.71 -10.80 -5.62
CA VAL A 56 16.10 -11.89 -6.54
C VAL A 56 17.55 -11.73 -7.01
N LEU A 57 17.96 -10.52 -7.40
CA LEU A 57 19.34 -10.23 -7.84
C LEU A 57 20.38 -10.52 -6.75
N LYS A 58 20.02 -10.27 -5.49
CA LYS A 58 20.85 -10.61 -4.31
C LYS A 58 20.76 -12.09 -3.90
N LYS A 59 20.05 -12.94 -4.66
CA LYS A 59 19.81 -14.37 -4.38
C LYS A 59 19.29 -14.63 -2.96
N LYS A 60 18.44 -13.72 -2.44
CA LYS A 60 17.81 -13.93 -1.13
C LYS A 60 16.64 -14.91 -1.28
N ASN A 61 16.46 -15.79 -0.30
CA ASN A 61 15.31 -16.70 -0.28
C ASN A 61 14.02 -15.89 -0.09
N LEU A 62 13.21 -15.75 -1.15
CA LEU A 62 11.97 -14.97 -1.14
C LEU A 62 11.01 -15.39 -0.01
N SER A 63 10.98 -16.69 0.32
CA SER A 63 10.20 -17.24 1.43
C SER A 63 10.68 -16.77 2.81
N GLU A 64 11.98 -16.54 2.99
CA GLU A 64 12.57 -16.01 4.23
C GLU A 64 12.47 -14.49 4.32
N VAL A 65 12.52 -13.79 3.18
CA VAL A 65 12.41 -12.32 3.08
C VAL A 65 10.97 -11.86 3.32
N PHE A 66 9.99 -12.46 2.62
CA PHE A 66 8.60 -12.03 2.75
C PHE A 66 7.84 -12.70 3.90
N ARG A 67 8.48 -13.65 4.62
CA ARG A 67 7.95 -14.31 5.83
C ARG A 67 6.45 -14.65 5.74
N PHE A 68 6.02 -15.25 4.63
CA PHE A 68 4.65 -15.72 4.45
C PHE A 68 4.34 -16.86 5.43
N LYS A 69 4.06 -16.50 6.68
CA LYS A 69 3.65 -17.41 7.74
C LYS A 69 2.13 -17.49 7.77
N ARG A 70 1.61 -18.69 8.02
CA ARG A 70 0.17 -18.89 8.23
C ARG A 70 -0.29 -18.06 9.43
N LEU A 71 -1.29 -17.21 9.21
CA LEU A 71 -1.90 -16.43 10.25
C LEU A 71 -2.80 -17.34 11.12
N PRO A 72 -2.61 -17.42 12.45
CA PRO A 72 -3.52 -18.18 13.29
C PRO A 72 -4.91 -17.51 13.29
N PHE A 73 -5.96 -18.32 13.32
CA PHE A 73 -7.34 -17.84 13.24
C PHE A 73 -7.68 -16.78 14.32
N SER A 74 -7.10 -16.94 15.51
CA SER A 74 -7.24 -15.98 16.62
C SER A 74 -6.63 -14.60 16.33
N ALA A 75 -5.59 -14.52 15.50
CA ALA A 75 -5.03 -13.25 15.06
C ALA A 75 -5.90 -12.61 13.97
N GLY A 76 -6.45 -13.42 13.04
CA GLY A 76 -7.37 -12.93 12.01
C GLY A 76 -8.59 -12.24 12.60
N PHE A 77 -9.22 -12.84 13.61
CA PHE A 77 -10.37 -12.24 14.28
C PHE A 77 -10.03 -10.91 14.96
N LYS A 78 -8.86 -10.81 15.60
CA LYS A 78 -8.39 -9.55 16.21
C LYS A 78 -8.18 -8.46 15.17
N ILE A 79 -7.61 -8.79 14.00
CA ILE A 79 -7.41 -7.83 12.91
C ILE A 79 -8.75 -7.26 12.44
N VAL A 80 -9.76 -8.11 12.25
CA VAL A 80 -11.10 -7.66 11.82
C VAL A 80 -11.73 -6.73 12.86
N ILE A 81 -11.63 -7.06 14.15
CA ILE A 81 -12.14 -6.18 15.21
C ILE A 81 -11.41 -4.85 15.23
N MET A 82 -10.07 -4.85 15.12
CA MET A 82 -9.28 -3.62 15.09
C MET A 82 -9.66 -2.75 13.89
N ALA A 83 -9.84 -3.35 12.71
CA ALA A 83 -10.29 -2.65 11.51
C ALA A 83 -11.68 -2.05 11.69
N ALA A 84 -12.63 -2.79 12.30
CA ALA A 84 -13.97 -2.29 12.58
C ALA A 84 -13.94 -1.12 13.59
N LEU A 85 -13.12 -1.22 14.64
CA LEU A 85 -12.94 -0.15 15.64
C LEU A 85 -12.25 1.09 15.08
N MET A 86 -11.51 0.98 13.96
CA MET A 86 -10.91 2.11 13.27
C MET A 86 -11.90 2.89 12.40
N LEU A 87 -13.06 2.32 12.04
CA LEU A 87 -14.04 2.99 11.17
C LEU A 87 -14.49 4.37 11.70
N PRO A 88 -14.79 4.56 13.00
CA PRO A 88 -15.13 5.87 13.53
C PRO A 88 -13.97 6.86 13.43
N ALA A 89 -12.74 6.41 13.69
CA ALA A 89 -11.55 7.25 13.59
C ALA A 89 -11.33 7.74 12.14
N VAL A 90 -11.51 6.84 11.16
CA VAL A 90 -11.46 7.19 9.73
C VAL A 90 -12.56 8.18 9.36
N ALA A 91 -13.79 7.99 9.87
CA ALA A 91 -14.89 8.92 9.61
C ALA A 91 -14.62 10.33 10.16
N VAL A 92 -14.08 10.42 11.38
CA VAL A 92 -13.70 11.70 12.00
C VAL A 92 -12.56 12.37 11.22
N ALA A 93 -11.54 11.61 10.82
CA ALA A 93 -10.42 12.14 10.02
C ALA A 93 -10.89 12.65 8.65
N ASN A 94 -11.80 11.93 7.99
CA ASN A 94 -12.40 12.35 6.73
C ASN A 94 -13.20 13.66 6.91
N LEU A 95 -14.03 13.75 7.96
CA LEU A 95 -14.79 14.96 8.26
C LEU A 95 -13.85 16.15 8.53
N ALA A 96 -12.80 15.95 9.33
CA ALA A 96 -11.79 16.98 9.60
C ALA A 96 -11.10 17.46 8.31
N THR A 97 -10.79 16.53 7.40
CA THR A 97 -10.17 16.86 6.10
C THR A 97 -11.12 17.70 5.24
N ILE A 98 -12.40 17.33 5.16
CA ILE A 98 -13.41 18.09 4.42
C ILE A 98 -13.53 19.52 4.98
N LEU A 99 -13.61 19.67 6.31
CA LEU A 99 -13.69 20.99 6.96
C LEU A 99 -12.47 21.86 6.66
N ILE A 100 -11.27 21.26 6.63
CA ILE A 100 -10.04 21.98 6.26
C ILE A 100 -10.11 22.40 4.80
N VAL A 101 -10.50 21.51 3.88
CA VAL A 101 -10.58 21.83 2.44
C VAL A 101 -11.62 22.92 2.18
N GLU A 102 -12.79 22.85 2.82
CA GLU A 102 -13.84 23.87 2.72
C GLU A 102 -13.38 25.25 3.20
N PHE A 103 -12.45 25.31 4.16
CA PHE A 103 -11.85 26.57 4.60
C PHE A 103 -10.97 27.22 3.50
N PHE A 104 -10.34 26.42 2.64
CA PHE A 104 -9.44 26.89 1.58
C PHE A 104 -10.11 27.00 0.19
N GLY A 105 -11.32 26.48 -0.02
CA GLY A 105 -12.04 26.55 -1.29
C GLY A 105 -13.16 25.52 -1.43
N THR A 106 -13.71 25.36 -2.64
CA THR A 106 -14.75 24.35 -2.91
C THR A 106 -14.16 22.94 -2.94
N PRO A 107 -14.78 21.95 -2.27
CA PRO A 107 -14.30 20.58 -2.29
C PRO A 107 -14.31 20.02 -3.72
N ILE A 108 -13.16 19.53 -4.16
CA ILE A 108 -13.02 18.80 -5.42
C ILE A 108 -13.77 17.47 -5.26
N PRO A 109 -14.58 17.03 -6.24
CA PRO A 109 -15.30 15.76 -6.15
C PRO A 109 -14.32 14.61 -5.89
N THR A 110 -14.74 13.66 -5.07
CA THR A 110 -13.93 12.48 -4.73
C THR A 110 -13.62 11.69 -6.01
N PRO A 111 -12.34 11.49 -6.36
CA PRO A 111 -11.98 10.76 -7.57
C PRO A 111 -12.27 9.27 -7.45
N ILE A 112 -12.45 8.74 -6.23
CA ILE A 112 -12.70 7.32 -6.01
C ILE A 112 -14.16 7.00 -6.39
N PRO A 113 -14.39 6.06 -7.34
CA PRO A 113 -15.73 5.68 -7.72
C PRO A 113 -16.46 5.05 -6.53
N VAL A 114 -17.70 5.49 -6.29
CA VAL A 114 -18.57 4.87 -5.30
C VAL A 114 -19.16 3.59 -5.89
N ALA A 115 -18.89 2.46 -5.26
CA ALA A 115 -19.42 1.18 -5.72
C ALA A 115 -20.96 1.19 -5.69
N SER A 116 -21.58 0.97 -6.84
CA SER A 116 -23.03 0.96 -6.98
C SER A 116 -23.62 -0.45 -6.83
N THR A 117 -22.77 -1.47 -6.98
CA THR A 117 -23.16 -2.88 -6.83
C THR A 117 -22.26 -3.62 -5.84
N PRO A 118 -22.76 -4.68 -5.17
CA PRO A 118 -21.94 -5.49 -4.27
C PRO A 118 -20.70 -6.11 -4.95
N GLY A 119 -20.81 -6.46 -6.23
CA GLY A 119 -19.70 -7.00 -7.02
C GLY A 119 -18.60 -5.96 -7.26
N GLU A 120 -19.00 -4.73 -7.61
CA GLU A 120 -18.09 -3.60 -7.76
C GLU A 120 -17.42 -3.22 -6.44
N PHE A 121 -18.14 -3.30 -5.31
CA PHE A 121 -17.58 -3.08 -3.99
C PHE A 121 -16.45 -4.07 -3.66
N ILE A 122 -16.67 -5.36 -3.91
CA ILE A 122 -15.64 -6.38 -3.67
C ILE A 122 -14.42 -6.15 -4.57
N LEU A 123 -14.64 -5.77 -5.83
CA LEU A 123 -13.56 -5.46 -6.77
C LEU A 123 -12.74 -4.26 -6.29
N LEU A 124 -13.39 -3.13 -5.99
CA LEU A 124 -12.70 -1.94 -5.48
C LEU A 124 -12.01 -2.23 -4.16
N PHE A 125 -12.63 -2.98 -3.25
CA PHE A 125 -12.00 -3.34 -1.99
C PHE A 125 -10.74 -4.18 -2.21
N ALA A 126 -10.80 -5.17 -3.09
CA ALA A 126 -9.65 -6.01 -3.42
C ALA A 126 -8.52 -5.22 -4.11
N VAL A 127 -8.86 -4.29 -5.00
CA VAL A 127 -7.90 -3.50 -5.78
C VAL A 127 -7.36 -2.29 -5.00
N ILE A 128 -8.08 -1.75 -4.02
CA ILE A 128 -7.60 -0.59 -3.25
C ILE A 128 -7.00 -1.07 -1.94
N ALA A 129 -7.77 -1.80 -1.12
CA ALA A 129 -7.29 -2.24 0.19
C ALA A 129 -6.40 -3.48 0.08
N GLY A 130 -6.76 -4.41 -0.80
CA GLY A 130 -6.04 -5.68 -0.94
C GLY A 130 -4.64 -5.53 -1.52
N SER A 131 -4.51 -4.87 -2.68
CA SER A 131 -3.20 -4.68 -3.30
C SER A 131 -2.30 -3.74 -2.48
N ALA A 132 -2.84 -2.67 -1.90
CA ALA A 132 -2.08 -1.78 -1.03
C ALA A 132 -1.49 -2.55 0.15
N GLY A 133 -2.32 -3.32 0.86
CA GLY A 133 -1.88 -4.12 2.00
C GLY A 133 -0.82 -5.17 1.63
N ILE A 134 -0.96 -5.82 0.47
CA ILE A 134 0.05 -6.79 -0.01
C ILE A 134 1.36 -6.08 -0.35
N CYS A 135 1.31 -4.97 -1.07
CA CYS A 135 2.49 -4.25 -1.51
C CYS A 135 3.23 -3.59 -0.34
N GLU A 136 2.51 -3.05 0.64
CA GLU A 136 3.08 -2.50 1.86
C GLU A 136 3.80 -3.58 2.69
N GLU A 137 3.21 -4.77 2.84
CA GLU A 137 3.84 -5.88 3.56
C GLU A 137 5.14 -6.33 2.84
N ILE A 138 5.12 -6.42 1.50
CA ILE A 138 6.29 -6.74 0.68
C ILE A 138 7.38 -5.66 0.84
N PHE A 139 7.00 -4.39 0.80
CA PHE A 139 7.91 -3.27 0.82
C PHE A 139 8.50 -3.02 2.21
N PHE A 140 7.66 -2.78 3.22
CA PHE A 140 8.13 -2.45 4.56
C PHE A 140 8.72 -3.65 5.27
N ARG A 141 8.05 -4.81 5.21
CA ARG A 141 8.48 -5.98 5.98
C ARG A 141 9.50 -6.83 5.25
N GLY A 142 9.50 -6.82 3.92
CA GLY A 142 10.47 -7.54 3.10
C GLY A 142 11.76 -6.76 2.84
N ALA A 143 11.69 -5.43 2.64
CA ALA A 143 12.87 -4.63 2.30
C ALA A 143 13.43 -3.81 3.46
N ILE A 144 12.58 -3.21 4.31
CA ILE A 144 13.04 -2.20 5.28
C ILE A 144 13.36 -2.81 6.66
N LEU A 145 12.54 -3.75 7.15
CA LEU A 145 12.68 -4.45 8.44
C LEU A 145 13.62 -5.67 8.39
#